data_AF-A0A8T3MKS8-F1
#
_entry.id   AF-A0A8T3MKS8-F1
#
_cell.length_a   1.000
_cell.length_b   1.000
_cell.length_c   1.000
_cell.angle_alpha   90.00
_cell.angle_beta   90.00
_cell.angle_gamma   90.00
#
_symmetry.space_group_name_H-M   'P 1'
#
loop_
_entity.id
_entity.type
_entity.pdbx_description
1 polymer ?
#
loop_
_entity_poly.entity_id
_entity_poly.type
_entity_poly.pdbx_seq_one_letter_code
_entity_poly.pdbx_strand_id
1 'polypeptide(L)'
;MDDFVGIARGLITIGLGLLLVMLRLDAERFGAAEYYEATRDGERPRSIRRLAWYGLGFAAAIGILYIHPDPQRELFLGSGDRLTAVLGGLAYGLIGTSQAIAYALLRYKRIRFPDVLSYPGALVNTVSTALIDEVAFRGVLFGLLLTGGLNPTTANIIQALVYTLTTRLGAPGRDRYLLVLTLVMGLVGGWLTAATGGIAAAFLGHAITRFAVFLCTGHTGQPMPRGRELEEIEARRRPPKGWRIVGRDPRSRDR
;
A
#
# COMPACT_ATOMS: atom_id res chain seq x y z
N MET A 1 -13.67 20.66 -34.02
CA MET A 1 -12.31 20.19 -33.69
C MET A 1 -12.13 20.06 -32.18
N ASP A 2 -12.66 20.99 -31.39
CA ASP A 2 -12.52 20.98 -29.93
C ASP A 2 -13.14 19.75 -29.25
N ASP A 3 -14.31 19.29 -29.71
CA ASP A 3 -14.95 18.07 -29.17
C ASP A 3 -14.10 16.81 -29.38
N PHE A 4 -13.46 16.70 -30.54
CA PHE A 4 -12.58 15.57 -30.85
C PHE A 4 -11.33 15.57 -29.96
N VAL A 5 -10.74 16.76 -29.73
CA VAL A 5 -9.60 16.91 -28.82
C VAL A 5 -10.01 16.59 -27.39
N GLY A 6 -11.20 17.01 -26.94
CA GLY A 6 -11.75 16.67 -25.63
C GLY A 6 -11.91 15.16 -25.44
N ILE A 7 -12.53 14.47 -26.41
CA ILE A 7 -12.70 13.01 -26.39
C ILE A 7 -11.34 12.31 -26.35
N ALA A 8 -10.38 12.72 -27.18
CA ALA A 8 -9.05 12.11 -27.21
C ALA A 8 -8.32 12.26 -25.86
N ARG A 9 -8.37 13.45 -25.25
CA ARG A 9 -7.78 13.71 -23.93
C ARG A 9 -8.42 12.85 -22.84
N GLY A 10 -9.74 12.67 -22.89
CA GLY A 10 -10.48 11.77 -21.99
C GLY A 10 -10.05 10.32 -22.13
N LEU A 11 -9.99 9.80 -23.37
CA LEU A 11 -9.57 8.42 -23.65
C LEU A 11 -8.11 8.16 -23.23
N ILE A 12 -7.20 9.11 -23.49
CA ILE A 12 -5.80 8.99 -23.05
C ILE A 12 -5.73 8.95 -21.52
N THR A 13 -6.51 9.78 -20.84
CA THR A 13 -6.56 9.81 -19.37
C THR A 13 -7.06 8.47 -18.80
N ILE A 14 -8.11 7.89 -19.39
CA ILE A 14 -8.59 6.55 -19.03
C ILE A 14 -7.50 5.50 -19.26
N GLY A 15 -6.83 5.54 -20.42
CA GLY A 15 -5.74 4.62 -20.75
C GLY A 15 -4.58 4.70 -19.74
N LEU A 16 -4.15 5.90 -19.37
CA LEU A 16 -3.12 6.10 -18.34
C LEU A 16 -3.59 5.68 -16.95
N GLY A 17 -4.86 5.92 -16.60
CA GLY A 17 -5.46 5.45 -15.36
C GLY A 17 -5.47 3.92 -15.25
N LEU A 18 -5.88 3.23 -16.32
CA LEU A 18 -5.84 1.77 -16.40
C LEU A 18 -4.40 1.24 -16.35
N LEU A 19 -3.45 1.94 -16.98
CA LEU A 19 -2.04 1.61 -16.87
C LEU A 19 -1.55 1.70 -15.43
N LEU A 20 -1.93 2.73 -14.67
CA LEU A 20 -1.59 2.83 -13.24
C LEU A 20 -2.19 1.69 -12.41
N VAL A 21 -3.43 1.29 -12.69
CA VAL A 21 -4.08 0.14 -12.05
C VAL A 21 -3.34 -1.16 -12.37
N MET A 22 -2.94 -1.37 -13.62
CA MET A 22 -2.12 -2.52 -14.02
C MET A 22 -0.72 -2.49 -13.39
N LEU A 23 -0.11 -1.30 -13.30
CA LEU A 23 1.17 -1.10 -12.65
C LEU A 23 1.11 -1.51 -11.18
N ARG A 24 0.01 -1.21 -10.48
CA ARG A 24 -0.24 -1.72 -9.12
C ARG A 24 -0.39 -3.25 -9.11
N LEU A 25 -1.18 -3.80 -10.03
CA LEU A 25 -1.39 -5.25 -10.12
C LEU A 25 -0.08 -6.03 -10.27
N ASP A 26 0.90 -5.47 -10.98
CA ASP A 26 2.21 -6.07 -11.20
C ASP A 26 3.31 -5.57 -10.24
N ALA A 27 2.98 -4.76 -9.23
CA ALA A 27 3.97 -4.12 -8.34
C ALA A 27 4.91 -5.13 -7.65
N GLU A 28 4.46 -6.36 -7.40
CA GLU A 28 5.31 -7.42 -6.85
C GLU A 28 6.48 -7.79 -7.77
N ARG A 29 6.25 -7.85 -9.10
CA ARG A 29 7.29 -8.18 -10.09
C ARG A 29 8.39 -7.13 -10.16
N PHE A 30 8.06 -5.89 -9.80
CA PHE A 30 8.98 -4.77 -9.75
C PHE A 30 9.61 -4.57 -8.37
N GLY A 31 9.23 -5.36 -7.36
CA GLY A 31 9.69 -5.17 -5.99
C GLY A 31 9.19 -3.86 -5.37
N ALA A 32 8.04 -3.37 -5.82
CA ALA A 32 7.37 -2.17 -5.30
C ALA A 32 6.08 -2.48 -4.54
N ALA A 33 5.65 -3.76 -4.53
CA ALA A 33 4.57 -4.20 -3.66
C ALA A 33 4.90 -3.88 -2.19
N GLU A 34 3.86 -3.53 -1.43
CA GLU A 34 3.84 -3.44 0.04
C GLU A 34 5.12 -2.89 0.71
N TYR A 35 5.69 -3.64 1.67
CA TYR A 35 6.81 -3.23 2.53
C TYR A 35 8.14 -3.84 2.08
N TYR A 36 8.20 -4.34 0.83
CA TYR A 36 9.31 -5.16 0.36
C TYR A 36 10.63 -4.37 0.43
N GLU A 37 11.48 -4.63 1.40
CA GLU A 37 12.94 -4.43 1.35
C GLU A 37 13.66 -5.78 1.09
N ALA A 38 12.90 -6.87 1.12
CA ALA A 38 13.27 -8.19 0.66
C ALA A 38 12.03 -8.91 0.06
N THR A 39 12.22 -9.80 -0.92
CA THR A 39 11.18 -10.69 -1.43
C THR A 39 10.67 -11.61 -0.33
N ARG A 40 9.59 -12.35 -0.62
CA ARG A 40 9.05 -13.38 0.29
C ARG A 40 10.12 -14.39 0.76
N ASP A 41 11.16 -14.58 -0.04
CA ASP A 41 12.27 -15.49 0.19
C ASP A 41 13.53 -14.79 0.75
N GLY A 42 13.44 -13.49 1.08
CA GLY A 42 14.52 -12.72 1.69
C GLY A 42 15.50 -12.08 0.70
N GLU A 43 15.25 -12.14 -0.62
CA GLU A 43 16.13 -11.54 -1.62
C GLU A 43 15.91 -10.03 -1.72
N ARG A 44 16.97 -9.24 -1.81
CA ARG A 44 16.82 -7.79 -2.02
C ARG A 44 16.18 -7.50 -3.39
N PRO A 45 15.23 -6.57 -3.46
CA PRO A 45 14.59 -6.20 -4.72
C PRO A 45 15.61 -5.58 -5.68
N ARG A 46 15.50 -5.91 -6.97
CA ARG A 46 16.36 -5.33 -8.01
C ARG A 46 16.05 -3.84 -8.16
N SER A 47 16.92 -2.97 -7.68
CA SER A 47 16.71 -1.51 -7.60
C SER A 47 16.28 -0.88 -8.93
N ILE A 48 16.81 -1.37 -10.06
CA ILE A 48 16.44 -0.87 -11.40
C ILE A 48 14.96 -1.10 -11.71
N ARG A 49 14.41 -2.28 -11.39
CA ARG A 49 13.00 -2.58 -11.65
C ARG A 49 12.08 -1.69 -10.82
N ARG A 50 12.44 -1.51 -9.55
CA ARG A 50 11.72 -0.61 -8.64
C ARG A 50 11.73 0.83 -9.14
N LEU A 51 12.89 1.33 -9.56
CA LEU A 51 13.02 2.67 -10.14
C LEU A 51 12.21 2.82 -11.43
N ALA A 52 12.19 1.80 -12.29
CA ALA A 52 11.35 1.80 -13.49
C ALA A 52 9.85 1.86 -13.14
N TRP A 53 9.42 1.16 -12.08
CA TRP A 53 8.05 1.21 -11.59
C TRP A 53 7.68 2.61 -11.08
N TYR A 54 8.54 3.24 -10.28
CA TYR A 54 8.35 4.64 -9.86
C TYR A 54 8.30 5.58 -11.05
N GLY A 55 9.26 5.46 -11.97
CA GLY A 55 9.33 6.28 -13.18
C GLY A 55 8.05 6.19 -14.02
N LEU A 56 7.56 4.98 -14.27
CA LEU A 56 6.31 4.77 -15.00
C LEU A 56 5.10 5.35 -14.25
N GLY A 57 5.00 5.12 -12.94
CA GLY A 57 3.90 5.62 -12.14
C GLY A 57 3.85 7.15 -12.09
N PHE A 58 4.99 7.79 -11.85
CA PHE A 58 5.10 9.25 -11.85
C PHE A 58 4.89 9.84 -13.24
N ALA A 59 5.45 9.24 -14.29
CA ALA A 59 5.26 9.71 -15.65
C ALA A 59 3.79 9.64 -16.08
N ALA A 60 3.07 8.56 -15.73
CA ALA A 60 1.65 8.45 -16.02
C ALA A 60 0.82 9.46 -15.19
N ALA A 61 1.11 9.63 -13.90
CA ALA A 61 0.45 10.64 -13.07
C ALA A 61 0.64 12.07 -13.61
N ILE A 62 1.87 12.42 -13.98
CA ILE A 62 2.20 13.70 -14.59
C ILE A 62 1.51 13.85 -15.96
N GLY A 63 1.52 12.80 -16.77
CA GLY A 63 0.82 12.77 -18.06
C GLY A 63 -0.66 13.09 -17.90
N ILE A 64 -1.34 12.51 -16.92
CA ILE A 64 -2.74 12.81 -16.63
C ILE A 64 -2.94 14.28 -16.21
N LEU A 65 -2.07 14.82 -15.35
CA LEU A 65 -2.13 16.23 -14.93
C LEU A 65 -2.02 17.21 -16.11
N TYR A 66 -1.24 16.88 -17.14
CA TYR A 66 -1.10 17.73 -18.33
C TYR A 66 -2.18 17.48 -19.39
N ILE A 67 -2.63 16.24 -19.53
CA ILE A 67 -3.54 15.84 -20.60
C ILE A 67 -5.00 16.06 -20.21
N HIS A 68 -5.40 15.83 -18.96
CA HIS A 68 -6.80 16.02 -18.56
C HIS A 68 -7.16 17.52 -18.55
N PRO A 69 -8.38 17.93 -18.99
CA PRO A 69 -8.78 19.34 -18.99
C PRO A 69 -8.90 19.95 -17.59
N ASP A 70 -9.45 19.20 -16.62
CA ASP A 70 -9.59 19.66 -15.24
C ASP A 70 -9.24 18.54 -14.23
N PRO A 71 -7.96 18.18 -14.08
CA PRO A 71 -7.54 17.06 -13.24
C PRO A 71 -7.81 17.29 -11.75
N GLN A 72 -7.88 18.54 -11.30
CA GLN A 72 -8.08 18.85 -9.89
C GLN A 72 -9.54 18.71 -9.50
N ARG A 73 -10.48 19.19 -10.32
CA ARG A 73 -11.90 19.13 -9.98
C ARG A 73 -12.56 17.80 -10.31
N GLU A 74 -12.23 17.22 -11.46
CA GLU A 74 -12.89 15.98 -11.91
C GLU A 74 -12.19 14.72 -11.40
N LEU A 75 -10.86 14.77 -11.26
CA LEU A 75 -10.05 13.62 -10.85
C LEU A 75 -9.43 13.78 -9.46
N PHE A 76 -9.78 14.82 -8.70
CA PHE A 76 -9.29 15.04 -7.33
C PHE A 76 -7.74 15.08 -7.23
N LEU A 77 -7.02 15.32 -8.33
CA LEU A 77 -5.56 15.34 -8.39
C LEU A 77 -4.98 16.66 -7.88
N GLY A 78 -5.36 17.01 -6.65
CA GLY A 78 -4.93 18.20 -5.93
C GLY A 78 -4.90 17.96 -4.43
N SER A 79 -4.58 19.02 -3.68
CA SER A 79 -4.57 18.96 -2.22
C SER A 79 -5.95 18.96 -1.59
N GLY A 80 -6.98 19.42 -2.32
CA GLY A 80 -8.25 19.78 -1.72
C GLY A 80 -8.10 20.97 -0.76
N ASP A 81 -9.02 21.06 0.21
CA ASP A 81 -8.89 21.97 1.35
C ASP A 81 -7.66 21.61 2.18
N ARG A 82 -6.66 22.48 2.20
CA ARG A 82 -5.33 22.18 2.74
C ARG A 82 -5.37 21.89 4.23
N LEU A 83 -6.14 22.66 5.00
CA LEU A 83 -6.19 22.49 6.45
C LEU A 83 -6.85 21.16 6.80
N THR A 84 -8.03 20.89 6.24
CA THR A 84 -8.73 19.62 6.47
C THR A 84 -7.94 18.45 5.92
N ALA A 85 -7.22 18.61 4.80
CA ALA A 85 -6.40 17.55 4.23
C ALA A 85 -5.22 17.18 5.13
N VAL A 86 -4.52 18.17 5.69
CA VAL A 86 -3.41 17.91 6.63
C VAL A 86 -3.94 17.29 7.92
N LEU A 87 -4.98 17.87 8.53
CA LEU A 87 -5.55 17.35 9.79
C LEU A 87 -6.14 15.95 9.61
N GLY A 88 -6.92 15.75 8.54
CA GLY A 88 -7.52 14.47 8.19
C GLY A 88 -6.47 13.41 7.87
N GLY A 89 -5.42 13.77 7.12
CA GLY A 89 -4.32 12.87 6.81
C GLY A 89 -3.50 12.48 8.03
N LEU A 90 -3.20 13.41 8.93
CA LEU A 90 -2.51 13.13 10.20
C LEU A 90 -3.36 12.27 11.13
N ALA A 91 -4.66 12.57 11.28
CA ALA A 91 -5.57 11.77 12.08
C ALA A 91 -5.70 10.35 11.52
N TYR A 92 -5.83 10.21 10.20
CA TYR A 92 -5.85 8.91 9.53
C TYR A 92 -4.55 8.14 9.74
N GLY A 93 -3.40 8.81 9.59
CA GLY A 93 -2.08 8.24 9.87
C GLY A 93 -1.90 7.81 11.33
N LEU A 94 -2.43 8.56 12.29
CA LEU A 94 -2.40 8.22 13.71
C LEU A 94 -3.24 6.98 14.03
N ILE A 95 -4.43 6.87 13.43
CA ILE A 95 -5.29 5.69 13.54
C ILE A 95 -4.56 4.47 12.96
N GLY A 96 -3.99 4.60 11.76
CA GLY A 96 -3.22 3.53 11.14
C GLY A 96 -1.97 3.12 11.93
N THR A 97 -1.27 4.09 12.52
CA THR A 97 -0.11 3.84 13.40
C THR A 97 -0.54 3.09 14.66
N SER A 98 -1.63 3.53 15.30
CA SER A 98 -2.19 2.86 16.47
C SER A 98 -2.62 1.43 16.15
N GLN A 99 -3.23 1.22 14.99
CA GLN A 99 -3.58 -0.10 14.49
C GLN A 99 -2.32 -0.95 14.26
N ALA A 100 -1.24 -0.40 13.68
CA ALA A 100 0.00 -1.14 13.42
C ALA A 100 0.65 -1.61 14.72
N ILE A 101 0.70 -0.72 15.72
CA ILE A 101 1.18 -1.04 17.07
C ILE A 101 0.32 -2.12 17.72
N ALA A 102 -1.02 -1.95 17.70
CA ALA A 102 -1.94 -2.92 18.28
C ALA A 102 -1.79 -4.30 17.64
N TYR A 103 -1.69 -4.35 16.31
CA TYR A 103 -1.45 -5.59 15.59
C TYR A 103 -0.13 -6.25 16.01
N ALA A 104 0.96 -5.49 16.08
CA ALA A 104 2.26 -6.02 16.49
C ALA A 104 2.24 -6.54 17.93
N LEU A 105 1.64 -5.80 18.87
CA LEU A 105 1.51 -6.22 20.26
C LEU A 105 0.60 -7.45 20.43
N LEU A 106 -0.51 -7.53 19.70
CA LEU A 106 -1.41 -8.68 19.78
C LEU A 106 -0.78 -9.93 19.18
N ARG A 107 -0.13 -9.78 18.01
CA ARG A 107 0.43 -10.87 17.22
C ARG A 107 1.79 -11.35 17.73
N TYR A 108 2.73 -10.43 17.96
CA TYR A 108 4.12 -10.74 18.30
C TYR A 108 4.46 -10.53 19.79
N LYS A 109 3.53 -9.95 20.58
CA LYS A 109 3.76 -9.58 21.99
C LYS A 109 4.88 -8.55 22.21
N ARG A 110 5.37 -7.94 21.13
CA ARG A 110 6.37 -6.88 21.11
C ARG A 110 6.30 -6.13 19.79
N ILE A 111 6.86 -4.92 19.76
CA ILE A 111 7.18 -4.24 18.51
C ILE A 111 8.46 -4.87 17.95
N ARG A 112 8.48 -5.21 16.66
CA ARG A 112 9.64 -5.77 15.99
C ARG A 112 10.18 -4.72 15.04
N PHE A 113 11.24 -4.02 15.42
CA PHE A 113 11.85 -3.04 14.53
C PHE A 113 12.67 -3.73 13.42
N PRO A 114 12.59 -3.25 12.17
CA PRO A 114 13.46 -3.73 11.10
C PRO A 114 14.89 -3.16 11.26
N ASP A 115 15.83 -3.72 10.49
CA ASP A 115 17.19 -3.19 10.42
C ASP A 115 17.21 -1.73 9.97
N VAL A 116 18.01 -0.89 10.64
CA VAL A 116 18.03 0.57 10.43
C VAL A 116 18.44 0.92 9.00
N LEU A 117 19.30 0.11 8.38
CA LEU A 117 19.74 0.32 6.99
C LEU A 117 18.60 0.19 5.98
N SER A 118 17.49 -0.46 6.34
CA SER A 118 16.32 -0.63 5.47
C SER A 118 15.36 0.58 5.48
N TYR A 119 15.55 1.54 6.40
CA TYR A 119 14.60 2.65 6.61
C TYR A 119 14.52 3.59 5.41
N PRO A 120 15.65 4.05 4.80
CA PRO A 120 15.58 4.96 3.66
C PRO A 120 14.85 4.34 2.45
N GLY A 121 15.14 3.08 2.14
CA GLY A 121 14.48 2.34 1.06
C GLY A 121 12.99 2.18 1.33
N ALA A 122 12.63 1.77 2.54
CA ALA A 122 11.24 1.59 2.95
C ALA A 122 10.45 2.89 2.93
N LEU A 123 11.07 4.01 3.32
CA LEU A 123 10.44 5.33 3.27
C LEU A 123 10.15 5.75 1.83
N VAL A 124 11.16 5.68 0.94
CA VAL A 124 11.00 6.02 -0.48
C VAL A 124 9.94 5.14 -1.13
N ASN A 125 9.97 3.83 -0.86
CA ASN A 125 8.99 2.90 -1.40
C ASN A 125 7.58 3.19 -0.89
N THR A 126 7.45 3.44 0.41
CA THR A 126 6.15 3.74 1.03
C THR A 126 5.54 5.00 0.44
N VAL A 127 6.31 6.08 0.37
CA VAL A 127 5.85 7.37 -0.16
C VAL A 127 5.51 7.26 -1.64
N SER A 128 6.41 6.69 -2.45
CA SER A 128 6.21 6.59 -3.89
C SER A 128 5.00 5.73 -4.22
N THR A 129 4.87 4.58 -3.56
CA THR A 129 3.76 3.67 -3.81
C THR A 129 2.44 4.22 -3.29
N ALA A 130 2.43 4.88 -2.12
CA ALA A 130 1.22 5.55 -1.63
C ALA A 130 0.77 6.64 -2.62
N LEU A 131 1.68 7.47 -3.13
CA LEU A 131 1.32 8.51 -4.09
C LEU A 131 0.74 7.93 -5.38
N ILE A 132 1.39 6.92 -5.96
CA ILE A 132 0.92 6.25 -7.18
C ILE A 132 -0.44 5.58 -6.95
N ASP A 133 -0.62 4.90 -5.81
CA ASP A 133 -1.90 4.27 -5.46
C ASP A 133 -3.01 5.32 -5.28
N GLU A 134 -2.74 6.42 -4.58
CA GLU A 134 -3.75 7.46 -4.38
C GLU A 134 -4.13 8.18 -5.67
N VAL A 135 -3.16 8.48 -6.55
CA VAL A 135 -3.45 9.01 -7.89
C VAL A 135 -4.31 8.04 -8.69
N ALA A 136 -3.96 6.75 -8.69
CA ALA A 136 -4.66 5.74 -9.49
C ALA A 136 -6.10 5.51 -9.01
N PHE A 137 -6.27 5.27 -7.71
CA PHE A 137 -7.53 4.78 -7.15
C PHE A 137 -8.41 5.89 -6.60
N ARG A 138 -7.85 6.84 -5.84
CA ARG A 138 -8.61 7.91 -5.16
C ARG A 138 -8.73 9.15 -6.03
N GLY A 139 -7.78 9.34 -6.93
CA GLY A 139 -7.84 10.36 -7.96
C GLY A 139 -8.61 9.86 -9.18
N VAL A 140 -7.90 9.20 -10.08
CA VAL A 140 -8.36 8.89 -11.45
C VAL A 140 -9.55 7.96 -11.46
N LEU A 141 -9.46 6.76 -10.87
CA LEU A 141 -10.56 5.79 -10.90
C LEU A 141 -11.80 6.34 -10.19
N PHE A 142 -11.64 6.88 -8.98
CA PHE A 142 -12.74 7.46 -8.23
C PHE A 142 -13.39 8.64 -8.97
N GLY A 143 -12.60 9.59 -9.48
CA GLY A 143 -13.09 10.75 -10.23
C GLY A 143 -13.80 10.36 -11.53
N LEU A 144 -13.28 9.39 -12.27
CA LEU A 144 -13.94 8.87 -13.47
C LEU A 144 -15.27 8.18 -13.15
N LEU A 145 -15.37 7.45 -12.04
CA LEU A 145 -16.62 6.82 -11.60
C LEU A 145 -17.68 7.88 -11.25
N LEU A 146 -17.28 8.97 -10.58
CA LEU A 146 -18.17 10.09 -10.27
C LEU A 146 -18.62 10.83 -11.53
N THR A 147 -17.68 11.12 -12.43
CA THR A 147 -17.95 11.78 -13.71
C THR A 147 -18.87 10.92 -14.59
N GLY A 148 -18.75 9.59 -14.50
CA GLY A 148 -19.66 8.62 -15.11
C GLY A 148 -21.05 8.54 -14.47
N GLY A 149 -21.35 9.37 -13.47
CA GLY A 149 -22.67 9.50 -12.85
C GLY A 149 -22.92 8.60 -11.63
N LEU A 150 -21.90 7.90 -11.13
CA LEU A 150 -22.05 7.13 -9.88
C LEU A 150 -22.08 8.07 -8.67
N ASN A 151 -22.89 7.72 -7.68
CA ASN A 151 -22.89 8.44 -6.42
C ASN A 151 -21.57 8.21 -5.63
N PRO A 152 -21.17 9.13 -4.73
CA PRO A 152 -19.92 9.04 -3.99
C PRO A 152 -19.70 7.74 -3.21
N THR A 153 -20.75 7.20 -2.60
CA THR A 153 -20.65 5.96 -1.82
C THR A 153 -20.35 4.76 -2.72
N THR A 154 -21.10 4.60 -3.82
CA THR A 154 -20.90 3.51 -4.78
C THR A 154 -19.53 3.61 -5.44
N ALA A 155 -19.11 4.81 -5.87
CA ALA A 155 -17.78 5.03 -6.44
C ALA A 155 -16.66 4.67 -5.44
N ASN A 156 -16.83 5.04 -4.16
CA ASN A 156 -15.86 4.73 -3.10
C ASN A 156 -15.75 3.21 -2.86
N ILE A 157 -16.88 2.50 -2.83
CA ILE A 157 -16.88 1.04 -2.67
C ILE A 157 -16.17 0.38 -3.86
N ILE A 158 -16.52 0.77 -5.09
CA ILE A 158 -15.92 0.17 -6.30
C ILE A 158 -14.42 0.41 -6.34
N GLN A 159 -13.95 1.65 -6.15
CA GLN A 159 -12.50 1.92 -6.17
C GLN A 159 -11.76 1.15 -5.07
N ALA A 160 -12.35 1.02 -3.88
CA ALA A 160 -11.71 0.31 -2.76
C ALA A 160 -11.61 -1.20 -3.04
N LEU A 161 -12.64 -1.79 -3.66
CA LEU A 161 -12.61 -3.18 -4.12
C LEU A 161 -11.57 -3.39 -5.21
N VAL A 162 -11.53 -2.54 -6.24
CA VAL A 162 -10.53 -2.63 -7.32
C VAL A 162 -9.12 -2.48 -6.75
N TYR A 163 -8.88 -1.49 -5.88
CA TYR A 163 -7.61 -1.32 -5.16
C TYR A 163 -7.23 -2.59 -4.41
N THR A 164 -8.13 -3.12 -3.59
CA THR A 164 -7.88 -4.32 -2.76
C THR A 164 -7.61 -5.56 -3.62
N LEU A 165 -8.29 -5.72 -4.76
CA LEU A 165 -8.04 -6.82 -5.67
C LEU A 165 -6.67 -6.69 -6.35
N THR A 166 -6.29 -5.47 -6.75
CA THR A 166 -5.01 -5.22 -7.41
C THR A 166 -3.80 -5.44 -6.50
N THR A 167 -3.96 -5.35 -5.17
CA THR A 167 -2.88 -5.71 -4.24
C THR A 167 -2.63 -7.23 -4.16
N ARG A 168 -3.53 -8.06 -4.68
CA ARG A 168 -3.46 -9.53 -4.66
C ARG A 168 -3.33 -10.14 -3.24
N LEU A 169 -3.74 -9.39 -2.22
CA LEU A 169 -3.71 -9.82 -0.82
C LEU A 169 -4.62 -11.02 -0.52
N GLY A 170 -5.56 -11.34 -1.40
CA GLY A 170 -6.41 -12.53 -1.29
C GLY A 170 -5.76 -13.84 -1.76
N ALA A 171 -4.57 -13.78 -2.37
CA ALA A 171 -3.90 -14.97 -2.91
C ALA A 171 -3.47 -15.97 -1.81
N PRO A 172 -3.39 -17.28 -2.11
CA PRO A 172 -2.97 -18.29 -1.14
C PRO A 172 -1.61 -17.98 -0.51
N GLY A 173 -1.56 -18.00 0.83
CA GLY A 173 -0.34 -17.73 1.59
C GLY A 173 -0.12 -16.26 1.98
N ARG A 174 -1.07 -15.37 1.68
CA ARG A 174 -1.10 -13.98 2.16
C ARG A 174 -1.85 -13.87 3.50
N ASP A 175 -1.51 -12.87 4.31
CA ASP A 175 -2.21 -12.62 5.58
C ASP A 175 -3.57 -11.95 5.32
N ARG A 176 -4.66 -12.60 5.74
CA ARG A 176 -6.03 -12.08 5.65
C ARG A 176 -6.21 -10.76 6.38
N TYR A 177 -5.41 -10.53 7.43
CA TYR A 177 -5.41 -9.26 8.14
C TYR A 177 -5.08 -8.09 7.20
N LEU A 178 -4.04 -8.24 6.38
CA LEU A 178 -3.61 -7.19 5.45
C LEU A 178 -4.67 -6.94 4.38
N LEU A 179 -5.38 -7.98 3.93
CA LEU A 179 -6.50 -7.84 3.01
C LEU A 179 -7.59 -6.93 3.58
N VAL A 180 -8.05 -7.23 4.81
CA VAL A 180 -9.08 -6.44 5.50
C VAL A 180 -8.59 -5.02 5.76
N LEU A 181 -7.37 -4.87 6.25
CA LEU A 181 -6.76 -3.57 6.49
C LEU A 181 -6.72 -2.72 5.21
N THR A 182 -6.30 -3.32 4.10
CA THR A 182 -6.21 -2.63 2.79
C THR A 182 -7.57 -2.19 2.28
N LEU A 183 -8.60 -3.03 2.46
CA LEU A 183 -9.98 -2.67 2.11
C LEU A 183 -10.49 -1.50 2.95
N VAL A 184 -10.32 -1.56 4.27
CA VAL A 184 -10.74 -0.49 5.19
C VAL A 184 -10.01 0.80 4.89
N MET A 185 -8.68 0.75 4.74
CA MET A 185 -7.87 1.90 4.32
C MET A 185 -8.35 2.47 2.99
N GLY A 186 -8.72 1.61 2.05
CA GLY A 186 -9.20 2.05 0.75
C GLY A 186 -10.53 2.80 0.81
N LEU A 187 -11.45 2.35 1.67
CA LEU A 187 -12.74 3.00 1.92
C LEU A 187 -12.57 4.34 2.65
N VAL A 188 -11.73 4.38 3.69
CA VAL A 188 -11.43 5.60 4.46
C VAL A 188 -10.71 6.62 3.58
N GLY A 189 -9.74 6.20 2.78
CA GLY A 189 -9.01 7.07 1.85
C GLY A 189 -9.91 7.69 0.78
N GLY A 190 -10.82 6.90 0.19
CA GLY A 190 -11.78 7.46 -0.78
C GLY A 190 -12.80 8.41 -0.14
N TRP A 191 -13.25 8.11 1.08
CA TRP A 191 -14.08 9.04 1.85
C TRP A 191 -13.35 10.36 2.15
N LEU A 192 -12.10 10.29 2.61
CA LEU A 192 -11.27 11.48 2.85
C LEU A 192 -11.05 12.29 1.58
N THR A 193 -10.86 11.62 0.45
CA THR A 193 -10.66 12.30 -0.84
C THR A 193 -11.90 13.08 -1.25
N ALA A 194 -13.09 12.48 -1.11
CA ALA A 194 -14.36 13.14 -1.36
C ALA A 194 -14.60 14.29 -0.38
N ALA A 195 -14.32 14.09 0.91
CA ALA A 195 -14.57 15.07 1.97
C ALA A 195 -13.64 16.29 1.87
N THR A 196 -12.40 16.10 1.42
CA THR A 196 -11.40 17.17 1.32
C THR A 196 -11.33 17.78 -0.08
N GLY A 197 -11.85 17.11 -1.10
CA GLY A 197 -11.75 17.55 -2.50
C GLY A 197 -10.37 17.30 -3.12
N GLY A 198 -9.59 16.36 -2.57
CA GLY A 198 -8.27 16.04 -3.11
C GLY A 198 -7.61 14.83 -2.44
N ILE A 199 -6.62 14.25 -3.10
CA ILE A 199 -5.95 13.02 -2.64
C ILE A 199 -4.99 13.23 -1.46
N ALA A 200 -4.62 14.48 -1.10
CA ALA A 200 -3.55 14.74 -0.14
C ALA A 200 -3.78 14.12 1.25
N ALA A 201 -5.02 14.15 1.76
CA ALA A 201 -5.36 13.55 3.05
C ALA A 201 -5.18 12.04 3.05
N ALA A 202 -5.70 11.39 2.00
CA ALA A 202 -5.62 9.95 1.82
C ALA A 202 -4.16 9.52 1.62
N PHE A 203 -3.39 10.27 0.83
CA PHE A 203 -1.96 10.05 0.59
C PHE A 203 -1.14 10.12 1.88
N LEU A 204 -1.30 11.19 2.66
CA LEU A 204 -0.56 11.38 3.90
C LEU A 204 -0.83 10.24 4.88
N GLY A 205 -2.12 9.92 5.11
CA GLY A 205 -2.47 8.85 6.03
C GLY A 205 -2.10 7.46 5.53
N HIS A 206 -2.20 7.19 4.23
CA HIS A 206 -1.74 5.93 3.62
C HIS A 206 -0.22 5.77 3.77
N ALA A 207 0.57 6.81 3.46
CA ALA A 207 2.02 6.78 3.60
C ALA A 207 2.44 6.54 5.07
N ILE A 208 1.86 7.28 6.02
CA ILE A 208 2.14 7.10 7.46
C ILE A 208 1.79 5.69 7.90
N THR A 209 0.58 5.21 7.58
CA THR A 209 0.11 3.88 8.01
C THR A 209 1.00 2.78 7.46
N ARG A 210 1.34 2.86 6.18
CA ARG A 210 2.21 1.87 5.53
C ARG A 210 3.60 1.86 6.17
N PHE A 211 4.17 3.03 6.46
CA PHE A 211 5.46 3.10 7.13
C PHE A 211 5.40 2.59 8.58
N ALA A 212 4.31 2.88 9.30
CA ALA A 212 4.09 2.39 10.65
C ALA A 212 3.95 0.86 10.70
N VAL A 213 3.26 0.23 9.74
CA VAL A 213 3.18 -1.23 9.65
C VAL A 213 4.56 -1.85 9.43
N PHE A 214 5.37 -1.29 8.52
CA PHE A 214 6.77 -1.70 8.33
C PHE A 214 7.58 -1.61 9.63
N LEU A 215 7.55 -0.45 10.31
CA LEU A 215 8.29 -0.24 11.56
C LEU A 215 7.84 -1.15 12.69
N CYS A 216 6.53 -1.40 12.81
CA CYS A 216 5.99 -2.14 13.95
C CYS A 216 6.12 -3.66 13.80
N THR A 217 6.06 -4.15 12.57
CA THR A 217 6.09 -5.59 12.27
C THR A 217 7.49 -6.09 11.95
N GLY A 218 8.39 -5.23 11.50
CA GLY A 218 9.81 -5.56 11.29
C GLY A 218 10.06 -6.50 10.13
N HIS A 219 9.03 -6.81 9.36
CA HIS A 219 9.15 -7.56 8.12
C HIS A 219 9.62 -6.61 7.03
N THR A 220 10.72 -6.97 6.37
CA THR A 220 11.16 -6.38 5.11
C THR A 220 10.23 -6.79 3.94
N GLY A 221 9.00 -7.21 4.21
CA GLY A 221 8.04 -7.78 3.30
C GLY A 221 6.70 -7.89 4.01
N GLN A 222 5.84 -8.84 3.64
CA GLN A 222 4.63 -9.07 4.43
C GLN A 222 4.92 -9.83 5.73
N PRO A 223 4.18 -9.50 6.81
CA PRO A 223 3.88 -10.47 7.86
C PRO A 223 3.47 -11.81 7.25
N MET A 224 4.16 -12.90 7.61
CA MET A 224 3.79 -14.22 7.10
C MET A 224 2.43 -14.64 7.68
N PRO A 225 1.70 -15.62 7.13
CA PRO A 225 0.55 -16.18 7.84
C PRO A 225 0.96 -16.78 9.19
N ARG A 226 0.03 -16.82 10.16
CA ARG A 226 0.25 -17.53 11.43
C ARG A 226 0.71 -18.97 11.19
N GLY A 227 1.68 -19.41 11.98
CA GLY A 227 2.34 -20.70 11.92
C GLY A 227 3.48 -20.79 10.92
N ARG A 228 3.78 -19.74 10.14
CA ARG A 228 4.81 -19.75 9.09
C ARG A 228 6.03 -18.88 9.37
N GLU A 229 5.99 -18.07 10.43
CA GLU A 229 7.16 -17.30 10.86
C GLU A 229 8.27 -18.26 11.32
N LEU A 230 9.53 -17.96 10.98
CA LEU A 230 10.68 -18.78 11.39
C LEU A 230 10.71 -19.02 12.91
N GLU A 231 10.41 -17.98 13.69
CA GLU A 231 10.36 -18.05 15.15
C GLU A 231 9.22 -18.97 15.65
N GLU A 232 8.08 -18.98 14.98
CA GLU A 232 6.94 -19.85 15.33
C GLU A 232 7.22 -21.30 14.92
N ILE A 233 7.85 -21.52 13.76
CA ILE A 233 8.31 -22.83 13.31
C ILE A 233 9.38 -23.37 14.27
N GLU A 234 10.35 -22.55 14.65
CA GLU A 234 11.36 -22.90 15.63
C GLU A 234 10.77 -23.18 17.00
N ALA A 235 9.80 -22.37 17.47
CA ALA A 235 9.12 -22.59 18.73
C ALA A 235 8.36 -23.93 18.74
N ARG A 236 7.78 -24.34 17.61
CA ARG A 236 7.14 -25.67 17.45
C ARG A 236 8.15 -26.81 17.41
N ARG A 237 9.35 -26.57 16.88
CA ARG A 237 10.46 -27.56 16.84
C ARG A 237 11.18 -27.69 18.18
N ARG A 238 11.08 -26.67 19.05
CA ARG A 238 11.65 -26.71 20.40
C ARG A 238 10.73 -27.49 21.34
N PRO A 239 11.29 -28.29 22.26
CA PRO A 239 10.49 -28.89 23.31
C PRO A 239 9.83 -27.79 24.17
N PRO A 240 8.66 -28.06 24.78
CA PRO A 240 8.02 -27.10 25.67
C PRO A 240 8.97 -26.64 26.78
N LYS A 241 8.80 -25.38 27.24
CA LYS A 241 9.60 -24.86 28.35
C LYS A 241 9.50 -25.82 29.55
N GLY A 242 10.65 -26.25 30.07
CA GLY A 242 10.76 -27.19 31.19
C GLY A 242 10.97 -28.66 30.79
N TRP A 243 10.89 -29.00 29.51
CA TRP A 243 11.13 -30.37 29.04
C TRP A 243 12.61 -30.61 28.73
N ARG A 244 13.15 -31.73 29.23
CA ARG A 244 14.53 -32.15 28.98
C ARG A 244 14.57 -32.94 27.66
N ILE A 245 15.44 -32.55 26.73
CA ILE A 245 15.63 -33.29 25.47
C ILE A 245 16.29 -34.64 25.83
N VAL A 246 15.59 -35.74 25.57
CA VAL A 246 16.14 -37.09 25.71
C VAL A 246 16.77 -37.47 24.37
N GLY A 247 18.10 -37.33 24.26
CA GLY A 247 18.85 -37.64 23.04
C GLY A 247 20.00 -36.66 22.74
N ARG A 248 20.71 -36.89 21.63
CA ARG A 248 21.86 -36.07 21.20
C ARG A 248 21.38 -34.74 20.63
N ASP A 249 21.80 -33.63 21.23
CA ASP A 249 21.52 -32.29 20.71
C ASP A 249 22.27 -32.09 19.37
N PRO A 250 21.57 -31.89 18.24
CA PRO A 250 22.20 -31.65 16.94
C PRO A 250 23.14 -30.44 16.92
N ARG A 251 22.97 -29.50 17.86
CA ARG A 251 23.78 -28.27 17.98
C ARG A 251 25.10 -28.45 18.73
N SER A 252 25.37 -29.65 19.24
CA SER A 252 26.64 -29.95 19.93
C SER A 252 27.86 -30.10 19.01
N ARG A 253 27.68 -29.99 17.68
CA ARG A 253 28.77 -30.10 16.70
C ARG A 253 29.45 -28.78 16.32
N ASP A 254 28.87 -27.63 16.67
CA ASP A 254 29.38 -26.31 16.26
C ASP A 254 29.97 -25.50 17.43
N ARG A 255 30.50 -26.17 18.47
CA ARG A 255 31.27 -25.53 19.56
C ARG A 255 32.68 -26.08 19.64
#